data_AF-A0A2I1GAC5-F1
#
_entry.id   AF-A0A2I1GAC5-F1
#
_cell.length_a   1.000
_cell.length_b   1.000
_cell.length_c   1.000
_cell.angle_alpha   90.00
_cell.angle_beta   90.00
_cell.angle_gamma   90.00
#
_symmetry.space_group_name_H-M   'P 1'
#
loop_
_entity.id
_entity.type
_entity.pdbx_description
1 polymer ?
#
loop_
_entity_poly.entity_id
_entity_poly.type
_entity_poly.pdbx_seq_one_letter_code
_entity_poly.pdbx_strand_id
1 'polypeptide(L)' 'MQHFDIIHRFSTNDDTDFDPKARFPDDLREGLSEREHQIVKRIIRNLKIRVNHRAEARTSSKIERLTQTPASSKS' A
#
# COMPACT_ATOMS: atom_id res chain seq x y z
N MET A 1 -30.48 -7.92 -3.23
CA MET A 1 -29.47 -6.87 -3.45
C MET A 1 -28.40 -7.48 -4.34
N GLN A 2 -28.30 -7.03 -5.58
CA GLN A 2 -27.41 -7.62 -6.58
C GLN A 2 -26.03 -6.97 -6.47
N HIS A 3 -25.00 -7.78 -6.29
CA HIS A 3 -23.59 -7.40 -6.37
C HIS A 3 -23.26 -7.09 -7.84
N PHE A 4 -22.66 -5.94 -8.11
CA PHE A 4 -22.12 -5.62 -9.43
C PHE A 4 -20.63 -5.34 -9.29
N ASP A 5 -19.82 -6.35 -9.62
CA ASP A 5 -18.38 -6.18 -9.84
C ASP A 5 -18.17 -5.71 -11.28
N ILE A 6 -17.81 -4.44 -11.46
CA ILE A 6 -17.46 -3.89 -12.77
C ILE A 6 -15.96 -4.12 -12.99
N ILE A 7 -15.62 -5.27 -13.57
CA ILE A 7 -14.29 -5.47 -14.17
C ILE A 7 -14.35 -4.93 -15.60
N HIS A 8 -13.71 -3.78 -15.86
CA HIS A 8 -13.45 -3.33 -17.22
C HIS A 8 -12.47 -4.29 -17.90
N ARG A 9 -13.00 -5.23 -18.69
CA ARG A 9 -12.24 -6.13 -19.55
C ARG A 9 -11.92 -5.44 -20.87
N PHE A 10 -10.71 -4.87 -20.99
CA PHE A 10 -10.15 -4.55 -22.31
C PHE A 10 -9.54 -5.83 -22.88
N SER A 11 -10.23 -6.44 -23.83
CA SER A 11 -9.74 -7.59 -24.60
C SER A 11 -8.79 -7.07 -25.68
N THR A 12 -7.50 -7.29 -25.52
CA THR A 12 -6.55 -7.23 -26.64
C THR A 12 -6.25 -8.68 -27.02
N ASN A 13 -6.56 -9.00 -28.27
CA ASN A 13 -6.32 -10.33 -28.84
C ASN A 13 -4.85 -10.37 -29.25
N ASP A 14 -3.97 -10.82 -28.36
CA ASP A 14 -2.67 -11.37 -28.75
C ASP A 14 -2.23 -12.35 -27.66
N ASP A 15 -1.99 -13.58 -28.07
CA ASP A 15 -1.63 -14.71 -27.22
C ASP A 15 -0.23 -14.50 -26.61
N THR A 16 -0.08 -14.85 -25.33
CA THR A 16 1.15 -14.91 -24.53
C THR A 16 1.78 -13.58 -24.09
N ASP A 17 1.27 -13.03 -23.00
CA ASP A 17 2.12 -12.74 -21.83
C ASP A 17 1.19 -12.52 -20.62
N PHE A 18 0.75 -13.64 -20.04
CA PHE A 18 0.32 -13.62 -18.64
C PHE A 18 1.56 -13.26 -17.85
N ASP A 19 1.84 -11.98 -17.62
CA ASP A 19 2.86 -11.56 -16.65
C ASP A 19 2.35 -12.06 -15.29
N PRO A 20 2.90 -13.15 -14.72
CA PRO A 20 2.46 -13.65 -13.42
C PRO A 20 2.80 -12.65 -12.30
N LYS A 21 3.39 -11.49 -12.63
CA LYS A 21 3.73 -10.40 -11.73
C LYS A 21 2.68 -9.30 -11.66
N ALA A 22 1.49 -9.47 -12.26
CA ALA A 22 0.28 -8.87 -11.71
C ALA A 22 -0.05 -9.59 -10.38
N ARG A 23 0.79 -9.34 -9.38
CA ARG A 23 0.69 -9.82 -8.00
C ARG A 23 -0.76 -9.80 -7.57
N PHE A 24 -1.24 -10.94 -7.11
CA PHE A 24 -2.57 -11.07 -6.56
C PHE A 24 -2.81 -9.94 -5.55
N PRO A 25 -4.00 -9.32 -5.50
CA PRO A 25 -4.29 -8.28 -4.52
C PRO A 25 -4.06 -8.75 -3.08
N ASP A 26 -4.07 -10.08 -2.86
CA ASP A 26 -3.77 -10.72 -1.58
C ASP A 26 -2.31 -10.57 -1.13
N ASP A 27 -1.34 -10.49 -2.04
CA ASP A 27 0.08 -10.30 -1.67
C ASP A 27 0.33 -8.92 -1.01
N LEU A 28 -0.56 -7.95 -1.26
CA LEU A 28 -0.55 -6.63 -0.62
C LEU A 28 -1.41 -6.57 0.65
N ARG A 29 -2.23 -7.60 0.91
CA ARG A 29 -3.01 -7.72 2.15
C ARG A 29 -2.16 -8.26 3.28
N GLU A 30 -1.12 -9.03 2.98
CA GLU A 30 -0.14 -9.43 3.97
C GLU A 30 0.65 -8.20 4.45
N GLY A 31 0.63 -7.97 5.77
CA GLY A 31 1.41 -6.90 6.38
C GLY A 31 2.92 -7.16 6.30
N LEU A 32 3.71 -6.19 6.73
CA LEU A 32 5.17 -6.36 6.80
C LEU A 32 5.53 -7.51 7.75
N SER A 33 6.46 -8.38 7.34
CA SER A 33 7.11 -9.31 8.27
C SER A 33 7.92 -8.55 9.33
N GLU A 34 8.25 -9.18 10.45
CA GLU A 34 9.03 -8.54 11.52
C GLU A 34 10.38 -8.01 11.01
N ARG A 35 11.06 -8.77 10.15
CA ARG A 35 12.34 -8.37 9.55
C ARG A 35 12.17 -7.13 8.68
N GLU A 36 11.15 -7.12 7.81
CA GLU A 36 10.85 -5.97 6.96
C GLU A 36 10.44 -4.76 7.79
N HIS A 37 9.65 -4.95 8.84
CA HIS A 37 9.26 -3.90 9.77
C HIS A 37 10.49 -3.22 10.38
N GLN A 38 11.46 -4.00 10.88
CA GLN A 38 12.68 -3.43 11.45
C GLN A 38 13.55 -2.71 10.42
N ILE A 39 13.64 -3.22 9.19
CA ILE A 39 14.36 -2.57 8.09
C ILE A 39 13.72 -1.23 7.75
N VAL A 40 12.41 -1.22 7.48
CA VAL A 40 11.65 -0.01 7.15
C VAL A 40 11.77 0.99 8.29
N LYS A 41 11.55 0.57 9.54
CA LYS A 41 11.66 1.42 10.74
C LYS A 41 13.01 2.12 10.82
N ARG A 42 14.12 1.43 10.51
CA ARG A 42 15.46 2.03 10.53
C ARG A 42 15.65 3.03 9.39
N ILE A 43 15.18 2.70 8.19
CA ILE A 43 15.33 3.54 6.99
C ILE A 43 14.54 4.85 7.12
N ILE A 44 13.30 4.79 7.60
CA ILE A 44 12.41 5.95 7.59
C ILE A 44 12.60 6.87 8.80
N ARG A 45 13.29 6.41 9.85
CA ARG A 45 13.46 7.20 11.08
C ARG A 45 14.21 8.49 10.77
N ASN A 46 13.76 9.59 11.35
CA ASN A 46 14.26 10.95 11.15
C ASN A 46 14.04 11.56 9.77
N LEU A 47 13.45 10.85 8.80
CA LEU A 47 13.07 11.45 7.53
C LEU A 47 11.90 12.42 7.73
N LYS A 48 11.91 13.50 6.94
CA LYS A 48 10.83 14.49 6.91
C LYS A 48 9.87 14.12 5.78
N ILE A 49 8.61 13.83 6.12
CA ILE A 49 7.56 13.49 5.15
C ILE A 49 6.56 14.63 5.02
N ARG A 50 5.95 14.72 3.84
CA ARG A 50 4.88 15.67 3.56
C ARG A 50 3.55 14.95 3.48
N VAL A 51 2.57 15.43 4.22
CA VAL A 51 1.19 14.93 4.16
C VAL A 51 0.56 15.38 2.85
N ASN A 52 0.10 14.44 2.03
CA ASN A 52 -0.50 14.71 0.72
C ASN A 52 -2.02 14.45 0.64
N HIS A 53 -2.63 13.82 1.66
CA HIS A 53 -4.06 13.51 1.67
C HIS A 53 -4.96 14.70 2.05
N ARG A 54 -4.38 15.82 2.52
CA ARG A 54 -5.13 17.06 2.80
C ARG A 54 -4.81 18.08 1.72
N ALA A 55 -5.85 18.59 1.06
CA ALA A 55 -5.70 19.57 -0.02
C ALA A 55 -5.14 20.92 0.49
N GLU A 56 -5.55 21.34 1.68
CA GLU A 56 -5.38 22.72 2.16
C GLU A 56 -4.19 22.90 3.12
N ALA A 57 -3.77 21.84 3.81
CA ALA A 57 -2.71 21.89 4.82
C ALA A 57 -1.65 20.82 4.55
N ARG A 58 -0.71 21.13 3.65
CA ARG A 58 0.46 20.28 3.37
C ARG A 58 1.51 20.50 4.48
N THR A 59 1.28 19.89 5.63
CA THR A 59 2.25 19.91 6.72
C THR A 59 3.36 18.89 6.48
N SER A 60 4.55 19.25 6.94
CA SER A 60 5.71 18.36 6.93
C SER A 60 6.05 17.93 8.35
N SER A 61 6.23 16.63 8.56
CA SER A 61 6.51 16.06 9.87
C SER A 61 7.74 15.17 9.83
N LYS A 62 8.53 15.16 10.91
CA LYS A 62 9.64 14.22 11.08
C LYS A 62 9.10 12.88 11.58
N ILE A 63 9.54 11.78 10.99
CA ILE A 63 9.16 10.45 11.44
C ILE A 63 9.98 10.07 12.67
N GLU A 64 9.29 9.78 13.78
CA GLU A 64 9.93 9.34 15.03
C GLU A 64 9.92 7.82 15.19
N ARG A 65 8.81 7.16 14.79
CA ARG A 65 8.54 5.75 15.02
C ARG A 65 7.61 5.18 13.95
N LEU A 66 7.78 3.89 13.66
CA LEU A 66 6.82 3.06 12.92
C LEU A 66 5.96 2.26 13.92
N THR A 67 4.64 2.23 13.73
CA THR A 67 3.71 1.45 14.56
C THR A 67 3.60 0.02 14.04
N GLN A 68 3.63 -0.96 14.96
CA GLN A 68 3.48 -2.38 14.61
C GLN A 68 2.03 -2.76 14.30
N THR A 69 1.07 -2.05 14.88
CA THR A 69 -0.35 -2.25 14.61
C THR A 69 -0.73 -1.70 13.23
N PRO A 70 -1.46 -2.46 12.41
CA PRO A 70 -1.92 -2.01 11.10
C PRO A 70 -2.94 -0.88 11.25
N ALA A 71 -3.09 -0.05 10.21
CA ALA A 71 -4.01 1.09 10.25
C ALA A 71 -5.49 0.66 10.39
N SER A 72 -5.85 -0.51 9.85
CA SER A 72 -7.22 -1.05 9.92
C SER A 72 -7.65 -1.48 11.33
N SER A 73 -6.71 -1.75 12.25
CA SER A 73 -7.06 -2.20 13.60
C SER A 73 -7.53 -1.06 14.52
N LYS A 74 -7.59 0.17 14.01
CA LYS A 74 -8.16 1.33 14.70
C LYS A 74 -9.44 1.72 13.95
N SER A 75 -10.52 1.00 14.22
CA SER A 75 -11.89 1.40 13.86
C SER A 75 -12.67 1.69 15.13
#